data_AF-A0A9D9UYP6-F1
#
_entry.id   AF-A0A9D9UYP6-F1
#
_cell.length_a   1.000
_cell.length_b   1.000
_cell.length_c   1.000
_cell.angle_alpha   90.00
_cell.angle_beta   90.00
_cell.angle_gamma   90.00
#
_symmetry.space_group_name_H-M   'P 1'
#
loop_
_entity.id
_entity.type
_entity.pdbx_description
1 polymer ?
#
loop_
_entity_poly.entity_id
_entity_poly.type
_entity_poly.pdbx_seq_one_letter_code
_entity_poly.pdbx_strand_id
1 'polypeptide(L)'
;MSRVNERGRFALSAEPLNDYCDCLSHFATEVVERVDSTTVGISIEHVRQLVELGLIRAVDASSYDGPQFLKVQISPAGAVALVEWQATLRSLSSSGRLLSSLEKLLWLLVGAAISLSSQLLLS
;
A
#
# COMPACT_ATOMS: atom_id res chain seq x y z
N MET A 1 13.98 13.93 -10.32
CA MET A 1 14.17 13.28 -11.64
C MET A 1 13.13 12.18 -11.77
N SER A 2 12.00 12.49 -12.40
CA SER A 2 10.89 11.55 -12.63
C SER A 2 11.17 10.68 -13.84
N ARG A 3 11.05 9.37 -13.71
CA ARG A 3 10.96 8.47 -14.86
C ARG A 3 9.49 8.26 -15.19
N VAL A 4 9.06 8.92 -16.27
CA VAL A 4 7.78 8.67 -16.94
C VAL A 4 7.89 7.31 -17.64
N ASN A 5 6.98 6.38 -17.35
CA ASN A 5 6.88 5.11 -18.06
C ASN A 5 5.58 5.11 -18.89
N GLU A 6 5.72 4.92 -20.19
CA GLU A 6 4.76 5.22 -21.27
C GLU A 6 3.63 4.18 -21.43
N ARG A 7 3.00 3.77 -20.33
CA ARG A 7 1.76 2.98 -20.40
C ARG A 7 0.78 3.57 -19.42
N GLY A 8 -0.19 4.32 -19.94
CA GLY A 8 -1.28 4.98 -19.21
C GLY A 8 -2.23 4.00 -18.49
N ARG A 9 -1.70 3.26 -17.54
CA ARG A 9 -2.41 2.79 -16.37
C ARG A 9 -1.81 3.57 -15.22
N PHE A 10 -2.59 4.41 -14.58
CA PHE A 10 -2.31 4.79 -13.20
C PHE A 10 -2.33 3.47 -12.42
N ALA A 11 -1.19 2.81 -12.32
CA ALA A 11 -0.93 2.00 -11.15
C ALA A 11 -1.01 3.02 -10.01
N LEU A 12 -2.20 3.16 -9.43
CA LEU A 12 -2.35 3.73 -8.10
C LEU A 12 -1.35 2.93 -7.28
N SER A 13 -0.17 3.51 -7.05
CA SER A 13 0.89 2.78 -6.37
C SER A 13 0.30 2.38 -5.03
N ALA A 14 0.26 1.07 -4.75
CA ALA A 14 -0.25 0.58 -3.48
C ALA A 14 0.68 0.98 -2.32
N GLU A 15 1.88 1.50 -2.63
CA GLU A 15 2.91 1.93 -1.70
C GLU A 15 2.40 2.96 -0.68
N PRO A 16 1.81 4.12 -1.05
CA PRO A 16 1.27 5.07 -0.07
C PRO A 16 0.22 4.44 0.85
N LEU A 17 -0.70 3.61 0.33
CA LEU A 17 -1.72 2.96 1.16
C LEU A 17 -1.10 1.98 2.15
N ASN A 18 -0.06 1.25 1.72
CA ASN A 18 0.66 0.32 2.57
C ASN A 18 1.35 1.05 3.73
N ASP A 19 2.00 2.19 3.45
CA ASP A 19 2.68 2.98 4.48
C ASP A 19 1.73 3.54 5.55
N TYR A 20 0.55 4.03 5.15
CA TYR A 20 -0.47 4.46 6.11
C TYR A 20 -1.05 3.28 6.90
N CYS A 21 -1.24 2.13 6.24
CA CYS A 21 -1.75 0.92 6.86
C CYS A 21 -0.74 0.35 7.89
N ASP A 22 0.55 0.42 7.61
CA ASP A 22 1.62 0.04 8.53
C ASP A 22 1.67 0.99 9.74
N CYS A 23 1.56 2.31 9.52
CA CYS A 23 1.46 3.28 10.60
C CYS A 23 0.23 3.02 11.50
N LEU A 24 -0.95 2.83 10.91
CA LEU A 24 -2.17 2.54 11.67
C LEU A 24 -2.09 1.21 12.42
N SER A 25 -1.49 0.17 11.81
CA SER A 25 -1.28 -1.11 12.48
C SER A 25 -0.40 -0.96 13.71
N HIS A 26 0.69 -0.20 13.60
CA HIS A 26 1.59 0.05 14.72
C HIS A 26 0.88 0.77 15.88
N PHE A 27 0.09 1.81 15.61
CA PHE A 27 -0.69 2.51 16.64
C PHE A 27 -1.87 1.71 17.19
N ALA A 28 -2.33 0.67 16.49
CA ALA A 28 -3.37 -0.23 16.99
C ALA A 28 -2.82 -1.27 17.97
N THR A 29 -1.54 -1.66 17.82
CA THR A 29 -0.89 -2.68 18.65
C THR A 29 -0.09 -2.10 19.81
N GLU A 30 0.47 -0.91 19.63
CA GLU A 30 1.37 -0.28 20.60
C GLU A 30 0.81 1.03 21.13
N VAL A 31 1.03 1.28 22.42
CA VAL A 31 0.72 2.57 23.02
C VAL A 31 1.88 3.51 22.72
N VAL A 32 1.68 4.42 21.76
CA VAL A 32 2.70 5.37 21.34
C VAL A 32 2.48 6.73 22.01
N GLU A 33 3.31 7.03 23.00
CA GLU A 33 3.22 8.30 23.73
C GLU A 33 3.75 9.50 22.95
N ARG A 34 4.71 9.27 22.04
CA ARG A 34 5.43 10.31 21.31
C ARG A 34 5.88 9.81 19.94
N VAL A 35 5.68 10.63 18.92
CA VAL A 35 6.26 10.47 17.58
C VAL A 35 7.02 11.74 17.22
N ASP A 36 8.26 11.59 16.80
CA ASP A 36 9.15 12.66 16.32
C ASP A 36 10.11 12.14 15.24
N SER A 37 11.09 12.96 14.84
CA SER A 37 12.07 12.63 13.78
C SER A 37 13.01 11.47 14.12
N THR A 38 13.06 11.06 15.39
CA THR A 38 13.87 9.93 15.84
C THR A 38 13.09 8.63 15.92
N THR A 39 11.77 8.70 15.76
CA THR A 39 10.89 7.53 15.80
C THR A 39 11.08 6.67 14.55
N VAL A 40 11.74 5.52 14.72
CA VAL A 40 12.12 4.65 13.60
C VAL A 40 10.89 4.01 12.96
N GLY A 41 10.82 4.05 11.64
CA GLY A 41 9.78 3.37 10.86
C GLY A 41 8.45 4.11 10.74
N ILE A 42 8.31 5.30 11.35
CA ILE A 42 7.10 6.12 11.29
C ILE A 42 7.44 7.48 10.70
N SER A 43 6.82 7.81 9.57
CA SER A 43 6.92 9.14 8.98
C SER A 43 6.00 10.12 9.70
N ILE A 44 6.54 11.23 10.20
CA ILE A 44 5.77 12.33 10.81
C ILE A 44 4.73 12.89 9.84
N GLU A 45 5.05 12.91 8.54
CA GLU A 45 4.12 13.41 7.52
C GLU A 45 2.91 12.47 7.38
N HIS A 46 3.12 11.15 7.47
CA HIS A 46 2.01 10.19 7.46
C HIS A 46 1.14 10.33 8.72
N VAL A 47 1.75 10.56 9.88
CA VAL A 47 1.02 10.83 11.13
C VAL A 47 0.17 12.09 11.00
N ARG A 48 0.72 13.19 10.48
CA ARG A 48 -0.02 14.43 10.23
C ARG A 48 -1.24 14.18 9.36
N GLN A 49 -1.08 13.49 8.24
CA GLN A 49 -2.17 13.21 7.31
C GLN A 49 -3.22 12.28 7.92
N LEU A 50 -2.82 11.28 8.71
CA LEU A 50 -3.76 10.41 9.43
C LEU A 50 -4.55 11.18 10.50
N VAL A 51 -3.95 12.21 11.12
CA VAL A 51 -4.65 13.13 12.03
C VAL A 51 -5.65 14.00 11.25
N GLU A 52 -5.24 14.57 10.12
CA GLU A 52 -6.11 15.39 9.26
C GLU A 52 -7.31 14.59 8.73
N LEU A 53 -7.11 13.31 8.41
CA LEU A 53 -8.17 12.39 8.00
C LEU A 53 -9.03 11.91 9.19
N GLY A 54 -8.70 12.26 10.42
CA GLY A 54 -9.42 11.84 11.63
C GLY A 54 -9.29 10.36 11.97
N LEU A 55 -8.31 9.66 11.39
CA LEU A 55 -8.07 8.24 11.60
C LEU A 55 -7.25 7.97 12.87
N ILE A 56 -6.45 8.94 13.29
CA ILE A 56 -5.78 8.92 14.59
C ILE A 56 -6.04 10.23 15.33
N ARG A 57 -5.94 10.17 16.65
CA ARG A 57 -5.95 11.32 17.56
C ARG A 57 -4.54 11.50 18.08
N ALA A 58 -4.03 12.72 17.98
CA ALA A 58 -2.74 13.10 18.54
C ALA A 58 -2.78 14.57 18.96
N VAL A 59 -1.91 14.94 19.90
CA VAL A 59 -1.67 16.33 20.27
C VAL A 59 -0.45 16.81 19.50
N ASP A 60 -0.63 17.86 18.69
CA ASP A 60 0.50 18.53 18.05
C ASP A 60 1.30 19.29 19.13
N ALA A 61 2.54 18.86 19.33
CA ALA A 61 3.50 19.47 20.25
C ALA A 61 4.72 20.01 19.50
N SER A 62 4.57 20.26 18.19
CA SER A 62 5.64 20.78 17.36
C SER A 62 6.18 22.10 17.94
N SER A 63 7.50 22.18 18.03
CA SER A 63 8.21 23.32 18.61
C SER A 63 9.34 23.76 17.68
N TYR A 64 10.18 24.69 18.17
CA TYR A 64 11.41 25.06 17.46
C TYR A 64 12.35 23.86 17.24
N ASP A 65 12.30 22.86 18.12
CA ASP A 65 13.16 21.66 18.06
C ASP A 65 12.71 20.66 16.97
N GLY A 66 11.52 20.85 16.40
CA GLY A 66 11.01 20.06 15.29
C GLY A 66 9.55 19.65 15.43
N PRO A 67 9.01 18.98 14.39
CA PRO A 67 7.64 18.50 14.41
C PRO A 67 7.49 17.30 15.34
N GLN A 68 6.42 17.29 16.15
CA GLN A 68 6.21 16.29 17.17
C GLN A 68 4.71 16.06 17.44
N PHE A 69 4.34 14.79 17.59
CA PHE A 69 3.01 14.39 18.04
C PHE A 69 3.08 13.63 19.35
N LEU A 70 2.16 13.93 20.28
CA LEU A 70 2.03 13.27 21.58
C LEU A 70 0.70 12.54 21.70
N LYS A 71 0.68 11.52 22.57
CA LYS A 71 -0.52 10.74 22.91
C LYS A 71 -1.24 10.22 21.67
N VAL A 72 -0.49 9.55 20.79
CA VAL A 72 -1.03 9.06 19.52
C VAL A 72 -1.92 7.85 19.79
N GLN A 73 -3.17 7.93 19.35
CA GLN A 73 -4.17 6.87 19.55
C GLN A 73 -5.00 6.68 18.29
N ILE A 74 -5.30 5.43 17.95
CA ILE A 74 -6.19 5.13 16.84
C ILE A 74 -7.63 5.58 17.16
N SER A 75 -8.29 6.22 16.19
CA SER A 75 -9.71 6.55 16.32
C SER A 75 -10.58 5.35 15.93
N PRO A 76 -11.87 5.31 16.29
CA PRO A 76 -12.78 4.28 15.81
C PRO A 76 -12.85 4.22 14.26
N ALA A 77 -12.79 5.39 13.60
CA ALA A 77 -12.74 5.48 12.15
C ALA A 77 -11.43 4.91 11.60
N GLY A 78 -10.30 5.17 12.27
CA GLY A 78 -9.01 4.58 11.94
C GLY A 78 -8.99 3.06 12.05
N ALA A 79 -9.63 2.49 13.06
CA ALA A 79 -9.73 1.04 13.22
C ALA A 79 -10.54 0.39 12.08
N VAL A 80 -11.63 1.02 11.65
CA VAL A 80 -12.42 0.56 10.50
C VAL A 80 -11.60 0.69 9.21
N ALA A 81 -10.98 1.85 8.98
CA ALA A 81 -10.14 2.09 7.80
C ALA A 81 -8.99 1.08 7.71
N LEU A 82 -8.35 0.74 8.84
CA LEU A 82 -7.29 -0.26 8.89
C LEU A 82 -7.77 -1.63 8.37
N VAL A 83 -8.95 -2.09 8.80
CA VAL A 83 -9.51 -3.37 8.33
C VAL A 83 -9.83 -3.32 6.83
N GLU A 84 -10.44 -2.24 6.36
CA GLU A 84 -10.80 -2.05 4.95
C GLU A 84 -9.57 -1.97 4.03
N TRP A 85 -8.53 -1.25 4.46
CA TRP A 85 -7.29 -1.09 3.72
C TRP A 85 -6.50 -2.39 3.68
N GLN A 86 -6.44 -3.15 4.78
CA GLN A 86 -5.84 -4.49 4.77
C GLN A 86 -6.58 -5.43 3.80
N ALA A 87 -7.91 -5.39 3.76
CA ALA A 87 -8.69 -6.19 2.80
C ALA A 87 -8.38 -5.77 1.34
N THR A 88 -8.25 -4.48 1.09
CA THR A 88 -7.89 -3.91 -0.21
C THR A 88 -6.48 -4.30 -0.64
N LEU A 89 -5.50 -4.20 0.24
CA LEU A 89 -4.12 -4.60 -0.03
C LEU A 89 -4.00 -6.10 -0.29
N ARG A 90 -4.74 -6.94 0.45
CA ARG A 90 -4.82 -8.38 0.21
C ARG A 90 -5.42 -8.69 -1.16
N SER A 91 -6.50 -8.02 -1.55
CA SER A 91 -7.16 -8.26 -2.85
C SER A 91 -6.28 -7.84 -4.04
N LEU A 92 -5.54 -6.73 -3.90
CA LEU A 92 -4.55 -6.28 -4.88
C LEU A 92 -3.36 -7.26 -4.99
N SER A 93 -2.85 -7.73 -3.85
CA SER A 93 -1.77 -8.72 -3.79
C SER A 93 -2.17 -10.08 -4.37
N SER A 94 -3.41 -10.54 -4.10
CA SER A 94 -3.93 -11.80 -4.66
C SER A 94 -4.22 -11.69 -6.15
N SER A 95 -4.70 -10.53 -6.62
CA SER A 95 -4.99 -10.30 -8.05
C SER A 95 -3.71 -10.34 -8.89
N GLY A 96 -2.59 -9.83 -8.37
CA GLY A 96 -1.29 -9.88 -9.07
C GLY A 96 -0.74 -11.29 -9.30
N ARG A 97 -1.01 -12.25 -8.39
CA ARG A 97 -0.53 -13.64 -8.52
C ARG A 97 -1.40 -14.50 -9.44
N LEU A 98 -2.72 -14.32 -9.38
CA LEU A 98 -3.65 -15.08 -10.21
C LEU A 98 -3.63 -14.61 -11.67
N LEU A 99 -3.62 -13.29 -11.93
CA LEU A 99 -3.52 -12.77 -13.29
C LEU A 99 -2.18 -13.11 -13.95
N SER A 100 -1.06 -13.04 -13.23
CA SER A 100 0.26 -13.45 -13.75
C SER A 100 0.32 -14.92 -14.18
N SER A 101 -0.28 -15.81 -13.38
CA SER A 101 -0.29 -17.25 -13.67
C SER A 101 -1.26 -17.59 -14.79
N LEU A 102 -2.44 -16.97 -14.82
CA LEU A 102 -3.42 -17.13 -15.89
C LEU A 102 -2.91 -16.56 -17.21
N GLU A 103 -2.26 -15.40 -17.19
CA GLU A 103 -1.66 -14.77 -18.37
C GLU A 103 -0.52 -15.63 -18.92
N LYS A 104 0.33 -16.22 -18.07
CA LYS A 104 1.34 -17.20 -18.50
C LYS A 104 0.73 -18.46 -19.09
N LEU A 105 -0.37 -18.96 -18.53
CA LEU A 105 -1.12 -20.11 -19.08
C LEU A 105 -1.76 -19.76 -20.43
N LEU A 106 -2.31 -18.56 -20.57
CA LEU A 106 -2.88 -18.06 -21.81
C LEU A 106 -1.80 -17.93 -22.89
N TRP A 107 -0.64 -17.38 -22.56
CA TRP A 107 0.51 -17.31 -23.47
C TRP A 107 1.07 -18.69 -23.84
N LEU A 108 1.08 -19.64 -22.90
CA LEU A 108 1.44 -21.03 -23.17
C LEU A 108 0.45 -21.70 -24.14
N LEU A 109 -0.85 -21.48 -23.96
CA LEU A 109 -1.88 -22.00 -24.87
C LEU A 109 -1.81 -21.36 -26.25
N VAL A 110 -1.59 -20.05 -26.33
CA VAL A 110 -1.36 -19.34 -27.59
C VAL A 110 -0.10 -19.86 -28.28
N GLY A 111 0.99 -20.04 -27.56
CA GLY A 111 2.23 -20.63 -28.09
C GLY A 111 2.02 -22.05 -28.61
N ALA A 112 1.32 -22.89 -27.85
CA ALA A 112 1.00 -24.26 -28.24
C ALA A 112 0.11 -24.32 -29.49
N ALA A 113 -0.90 -23.44 -29.60
CA ALA A 113 -1.76 -23.36 -30.77
C ALA A 113 -1.01 -22.91 -32.05
N ILE A 114 -0.04 -22.00 -31.90
CA ILE A 114 0.84 -21.57 -33.01
C ILE A 114 1.80 -22.69 -33.43
N SER A 115 2.35 -23.44 -32.46
CA SER A 115 3.20 -24.59 -32.76
C SER A 115 2.44 -25.74 -33.43
N LEU A 116 1.18 -25.98 -33.04
CA LEU A 116 0.34 -27.04 -33.65
C LEU A 116 -0.07 -26.69 -35.09
N SER A 117 -0.39 -25.43 -35.35
CA SER A 117 -0.72 -24.96 -36.70
C SER A 117 0.49 -24.96 -37.64
N SER A 118 1.70 -24.79 -37.10
CA SER A 118 2.95 -24.93 -37.85
C SER A 118 3.22 -26.38 -38.28
N GLN A 119 2.79 -27.38 -37.49
CA GLN A 119 2.98 -28.80 -37.84
C GLN A 119 1.97 -29.30 -38.88
N LEU A 120 0.76 -28.74 -38.90
CA LEU A 120 -0.30 -29.08 -39.88
C LEU A 120 -0.09 -28.45 -41.26
N LEU A 121 0.69 -27.38 -41.36
CA LEU A 121 1.04 -26.73 -42.64
C LEU A 121 2.28 -27.34 -43.32
N LEU A 122 2.98 -28.25 -42.65
CA LEU A 122 4.20 -28.92 -43.13
C LEU A 122 4.01 -30.44 -43.34
N SER A 123 2.79 -30.97 -43.17
CA SER A 123 2.39 -32.34 -43.58
C SER A 123 1.47 -32.28 -44.80
#